data_AF-A0A132NLQ6-F1
#
_entry.id   AF-A0A132NLQ6-F1
#
_cell.length_a   1.000
_cell.length_b   1.000
_cell.length_c   1.000
_cell.angle_alpha   90.00
_cell.angle_beta   90.00
_cell.angle_gamma   90.00
#
_symmetry.space_group_name_H-M   'P 1'
#
loop_
_entity.id
_entity.type
_entity.pdbx_description
1 polymer ?
#
loop_
_entity_poly.entity_id
_entity_poly.type
_entity_poly.pdbx_seq_one_letter_code
_entity_poly.pdbx_strand_id
1 'polypeptide(L)'
;MRAFVHELVSGRVVFGAGALTEVPDEVARLGGRRVLVIHGEHEKRLVDRLTEELGDRVAARIGEVTQHVPVEQARAAVARADEAEA
;
A
#
# COMPACT_ATOMS: atom_id res chain seq x y z
N MET A 1 -15.01 -32.95 18.89
CA MET A 1 -14.31 -32.07 17.92
C MET A 1 -14.23 -32.82 16.60
N ARG A 2 -14.49 -32.17 15.45
CA ARG A 2 -14.32 -32.78 14.12
C ARG A 2 -12.94 -32.43 13.56
N ALA A 3 -12.35 -33.32 12.78
CA ALA A 3 -11.07 -33.07 12.10
C ALA A 3 -11.20 -31.95 11.07
N PHE A 4 -10.19 -31.08 10.97
CA PHE A 4 -10.09 -30.04 9.95
C PHE A 4 -8.62 -29.74 9.62
N VAL A 5 -8.40 -29.13 8.46
CA VAL A 5 -7.10 -28.59 8.01
C VAL A 5 -7.22 -27.07 7.96
N HIS A 6 -6.21 -26.38 8.47
CA HIS A 6 -6.08 -24.93 8.36
C HIS A 6 -4.76 -24.58 7.71
N GLU A 7 -4.85 -24.00 6.51
CA GLU A 7 -3.71 -23.48 5.76
C GLU A 7 -3.75 -21.95 5.78
N LEU A 8 -2.58 -21.35 5.95
CA LEU A 8 -2.37 -19.91 5.88
C LEU A 8 -1.37 -19.62 4.77
N VAL A 9 -1.64 -18.58 3.99
CA VAL A 9 -0.70 -18.05 2.99
C VAL A 9 0.46 -17.30 3.65
N SER A 10 1.61 -17.27 2.98
CA SER A 10 2.78 -16.52 3.43
C SER A 10 2.47 -15.03 3.57
N GLY A 11 2.53 -14.52 4.79
CA GLY A 11 2.41 -13.10 5.10
C GLY A 11 3.54 -12.67 6.04
N ARG A 12 3.99 -11.42 5.90
CA ARG A 12 4.91 -10.77 6.85
C ARG A 12 4.15 -9.63 7.53
N VAL A 13 4.12 -9.65 8.86
CA VAL A 13 3.46 -8.62 9.67
C VAL A 13 4.52 -7.91 10.50
N VAL A 14 4.62 -6.59 10.34
CA VAL A 14 5.40 -5.72 11.22
C VAL A 14 4.40 -5.03 12.15
N PHE A 15 4.47 -5.31 13.44
CA PHE A 15 3.52 -4.80 14.44
C PHE A 15 4.27 -4.06 15.55
N GLY A 16 3.83 -2.84 15.84
CA GLY A 16 4.40 -2.01 16.90
C GLY A 16 3.88 -0.58 16.84
N ALA A 17 3.99 0.13 17.96
CA ALA A 17 3.71 1.56 17.97
C ALA A 17 4.72 2.28 17.07
N GLY A 18 4.22 3.02 16.08
CA GLY A 18 5.07 3.73 15.13
C GLY A 18 5.60 2.89 13.97
N ALA A 19 5.21 1.62 13.82
CA ALA A 19 5.69 0.72 12.76
C ALA A 19 5.53 1.24 11.31
N LEU A 20 4.75 2.30 11.09
CA LEU A 20 4.66 2.96 9.80
C LEU A 20 6.02 3.49 9.31
N THR A 21 6.94 3.85 10.22
CA THR A 21 8.29 4.33 9.86
C THR A 21 9.16 3.23 9.23
N GLU A 22 8.75 1.97 9.31
CA GLU A 22 9.43 0.82 8.70
C GLU A 22 9.02 0.61 7.23
N VAL A 23 8.01 1.33 6.73
CA VAL A 23 7.51 1.15 5.37
C VAL A 23 8.59 1.38 4.30
N PRO A 24 9.47 2.39 4.38
CA PRO A 24 10.57 2.54 3.42
C PRO A 24 11.50 1.31 3.35
N ASP A 25 11.81 0.71 4.51
CA ASP A 25 12.65 -0.49 4.59
C ASP A 25 11.93 -1.72 4.05
N GLU A 26 10.62 -1.85 4.28
CA GLU A 26 9.83 -2.95 3.72
C GLU A 26 9.66 -2.82 2.20
N VAL A 27 9.51 -1.59 1.68
CA VAL A 27 9.54 -1.31 0.23
C VAL A 27 10.88 -1.72 -0.36
N ALA A 28 12.00 -1.35 0.28
CA ALA A 28 13.33 -1.74 -0.16
C ALA A 28 13.54 -3.27 -0.13
N ARG A 29 13.07 -3.95 0.94
CA ARG A 29 13.13 -5.40 1.08
C ARG A 29 12.38 -6.14 -0.04
N LEU A 30 11.27 -5.57 -0.52
CA LEU A 30 10.50 -6.09 -1.66
C LEU A 30 11.10 -5.72 -3.02
N GLY A 31 12.18 -4.94 -3.06
CA GLY A 31 12.79 -4.43 -4.30
C GLY A 31 11.97 -3.31 -4.96
N GLY A 32 11.02 -2.71 -4.24
CA GLY A 32 10.21 -1.61 -4.72
C GLY A 32 11.04 -0.35 -4.91
N ARG A 33 10.97 0.22 -6.11
CA ARG A 33 11.75 1.43 -6.51
C ARG A 33 10.86 2.58 -6.93
N ARG A 34 9.67 2.27 -7.44
CA ARG A 34 8.59 3.19 -7.74
C ARG A 34 7.35 2.62 -7.08
N VAL A 35 6.65 3.41 -6.29
CA VAL A 35 5.49 2.96 -5.52
C VAL A 35 4.31 3.88 -5.75
N LEU A 36 3.15 3.26 -5.87
CA LEU A 36 1.85 3.90 -5.88
C LEU A 36 1.29 3.88 -4.45
N VAL A 37 1.08 5.06 -3.86
CA VAL A 37 0.51 5.16 -2.51
C VAL A 37 -1.00 5.34 -2.60
N ILE A 38 -1.75 4.36 -2.10
CA ILE A 38 -3.22 4.35 -2.11
C ILE A 38 -3.73 4.61 -0.70
N HIS A 39 -4.65 5.58 -0.55
CA HIS A 39 -5.19 5.95 0.75
C HIS A 39 -6.60 6.53 0.66
N GLY A 40 -7.35 6.49 1.78
CA GLY A 40 -8.60 7.23 1.91
C GLY A 40 -8.37 8.67 2.37
N GLU A 41 -9.46 9.44 2.41
CA GLU A 41 -9.42 10.85 2.80
C GLU A 41 -8.94 11.06 4.24
N HIS A 42 -9.34 10.15 5.14
CA HIS A 42 -9.05 10.26 6.58
C HIS A 42 -7.57 10.00 6.92
N GLU A 43 -6.84 9.32 6.04
CA GLU A 43 -5.43 8.99 6.24
C GLU A 43 -4.47 10.06 5.70
N LYS A 44 -4.97 11.18 5.14
CA LYS A 44 -4.13 12.17 4.42
C LYS A 44 -2.89 12.60 5.21
N ARG A 45 -3.03 12.95 6.49
CA ARG A 45 -1.91 13.41 7.34
C ARG A 45 -0.85 12.32 7.54
N LEU A 46 -1.28 11.07 7.64
CA LEU A 46 -0.40 9.92 7.82
C LEU A 46 0.37 9.64 6.53
N VAL A 47 -0.32 9.71 5.41
CA VAL A 47 0.27 9.49 4.08
C VAL A 47 1.23 10.60 3.71
N ASP A 48 0.93 11.87 4.04
CA ASP A 48 1.84 12.98 3.73
C ASP A 48 3.23 12.73 4.35
N ARG A 49 3.27 12.32 5.64
CA ARG A 49 4.52 11.93 6.31
C ARG A 49 5.19 10.72 5.67
N LEU A 50 4.42 9.66 5.39
CA LEU A 50 4.94 8.46 4.74
C LEU A 50 5.54 8.78 3.35
N THR A 51 4.91 9.69 2.61
CA THR A 51 5.36 10.13 1.28
C THR A 51 6.69 10.88 1.39
N GLU A 52 6.86 11.72 2.41
CA GLU A 52 8.13 12.38 2.70
C GLU A 52 9.25 11.37 3.01
N GLU A 53 8.96 10.33 3.80
CA GLU A 53 9.93 9.27 4.13
C GLU A 53 10.28 8.39 2.93
N LEU A 54 9.31 8.09 2.05
CA LEU A 54 9.53 7.32 0.82
C LEU A 54 10.30 8.11 -0.24
N GLY A 55 10.19 9.45 -0.22
CA GLY A 55 10.89 10.37 -1.12
C GLY A 55 10.66 10.06 -2.59
N ASP A 56 11.75 10.01 -3.35
CA ASP A 56 11.74 9.80 -4.81
C ASP A 56 11.15 8.45 -5.25
N ARG A 57 10.90 7.52 -4.32
CA ARG A 57 10.22 6.26 -4.63
C ARG A 57 8.74 6.47 -4.93
N VAL A 58 8.11 7.56 -4.47
CA VAL A 58 6.69 7.78 -4.71
C VAL A 58 6.47 8.23 -6.15
N ALA A 59 5.93 7.33 -6.96
CA ALA A 59 5.65 7.61 -8.36
C ALA A 59 4.26 8.24 -8.58
N ALA A 60 3.30 7.92 -7.71
CA ALA A 60 1.96 8.47 -7.74
C ALA A 60 1.21 8.24 -6.42
N ARG A 61 0.10 8.98 -6.24
CA ARG A 61 -0.82 8.85 -5.11
C ARG A 61 -2.27 8.71 -5.61
N ILE A 62 -3.06 7.88 -4.94
CA ILE A 62 -4.51 7.75 -5.16
C ILE A 62 -5.20 8.01 -3.82
N GLY A 63 -5.96 9.11 -3.75
CA GLY A 63 -6.73 9.51 -2.56
C GLY A 63 -8.24 9.20 -2.64
N GLU A 64 -8.73 8.79 -3.80
CA GLU A 64 -10.16 8.60 -4.10
C GLU A 64 -10.61 7.16 -3.83
N VAL A 65 -10.37 6.66 -2.62
CA VAL A 65 -10.78 5.29 -2.26
C VAL A 65 -12.25 5.29 -1.83
N THR A 66 -13.07 4.52 -2.55
CA THR A 66 -14.50 4.35 -2.25
C THR A 66 -14.80 2.96 -1.68
N GLN A 67 -15.76 2.87 -0.76
CA GLN A 67 -16.22 1.60 -0.21
C GLN A 67 -16.69 0.64 -1.31
N HIS A 68 -16.47 -0.66 -1.09
CA HIS A 68 -16.74 -1.75 -2.04
C HIS A 68 -15.91 -1.73 -3.34
N VAL A 69 -14.97 -0.79 -3.49
CA VAL A 69 -14.02 -0.70 -4.61
C VAL A 69 -14.71 -0.94 -5.97
N PRO A 70 -15.50 0.03 -6.47
CA PRO A 70 -16.12 -0.09 -7.79
C PRO A 70 -15.08 -0.47 -8.85
N VAL A 71 -15.44 -1.39 -9.76
CA VAL A 71 -14.47 -1.97 -10.72
C VAL A 71 -13.77 -0.91 -11.57
N GLU A 72 -14.45 0.18 -11.92
CA GLU A 72 -13.86 1.26 -12.71
C GLU A 72 -12.78 2.02 -11.93
N GLN A 73 -12.92 2.16 -10.61
CA GLN A 73 -11.88 2.75 -9.75
C GLN A 73 -10.66 1.85 -9.65
N ALA A 74 -10.86 0.52 -9.56
CA ALA A 74 -9.75 -0.43 -9.59
C ALA A 74 -8.99 -0.38 -10.93
N ARG A 75 -9.72 -0.30 -12.06
CA ARG A 75 -9.12 -0.16 -13.39
C ARG A 75 -8.35 1.16 -13.55
N ALA A 76 -8.91 2.27 -13.06
CA ALA A 76 -8.22 3.55 -13.06
C ALA A 76 -6.92 3.50 -12.24
N ALA A 77 -6.93 2.82 -11.09
CA ALA A 77 -5.73 2.63 -10.28
C ALA A 77 -4.65 1.81 -11.01
N VAL A 78 -5.03 0.76 -11.75
CA VAL A 78 -4.09 -0.02 -12.57
C VAL A 78 -3.50 0.83 -13.69
N ALA A 79 -4.33 1.54 -14.45
CA ALA A 79 -3.85 2.44 -15.50
C ALA A 79 -2.88 3.51 -14.94
N ARG A 80 -3.17 4.04 -13.75
CA ARG A 80 -2.31 5.01 -13.09
C ARG A 80 -0.96 4.41 -12.67
N ALA A 81 -0.93 3.15 -12.24
CA ALA A 81 0.31 2.42 -11.97
C ALA A 81 1.15 2.26 -13.24
N ASP A 82 0.52 1.86 -14.35
CA ASP A 82 1.21 1.72 -15.65
C ASP A 82 1.82 3.05 -16.11
N GLU A 83 1.04 4.15 -16.08
CA GLU A 83 1.52 5.49 -16.42
C GLU A 83 2.64 5.99 -15.50
N ALA A 84 2.58 5.58 -14.23
CA ALA A 84 3.58 5.92 -13.21
C ALA A 84 4.75 4.95 -13.20
N GLU A 85 4.79 3.95 -14.08
CA GLU A 85 5.76 2.83 -14.07
C GLU A 85 6.02 2.29 -12.65
N ALA A 86 4.95 2.13 -11.87
CA ALA A 86 4.97 1.78 -10.45
C ALA A 86 4.54 0.32 -10.20
#